data_AF-A0A235IY12-F1
#
_entry.id   AF-A0A235IY12-F1
#
_cell.length_a   1.000
_cell.length_b   1.000
_cell.length_c   1.000
_cell.angle_alpha   90.00
_cell.angle_beta   90.00
_cell.angle_gamma   90.00
#
_symmetry.space_group_name_H-M   'P 1'
#
loop_
_entity.id
_entity.type
_entity.pdbx_description
1 polymer ?
#
loop_
_entity_poly.entity_id
_entity_poly.type
_entity_poly.pdbx_seq_one_letter_code
_entity_poly.pdbx_strand_id
1 'polypeptide(L)'
;MQITMWQTFYIKPNEIGILYHRSDFKKILQPGTHTYFGRHWQVKICDLNQPLAQIENLELLLRNHEAELQEHLLIIRTAFNQVALVRYGQNWVSVAPNKLIAFWRGFIEVESHIFNLEESWELPSSFVQQLRSVTLNGLKKFQISESEIGLLYLQNNFVRPLEAGEYAFWSVDRDVTVRILSRIIPNPDFPLEDVLIEKHPDFIAAYCEPVQLQTSQVAIVRYRGKVISILPPTSRKLFWQGVVVEIIDISADAQLQPSLVAELVEGSAEVKLLSRNCLHICQVPAQHVGLVYINQEFQGQRSPGVHAWWLFGRSFQTETIDLRLQNMEVSGQDILSKDKVPLRLNLTAGFRILDPLRAKNGLSDISGYLYKELQFALRGAVGERNLDALLEDKGAIDRSISEYIRQKAADYGIEVDSVGVKDIILPGEIKTILSKVVEAEKAAQANVVRRREETAATRSMLNTAKVMEDNPVALRLKELEVLERIAEKIDRIQVNGSLDSILTDLIRMNP
;
A
#
# COMPACT_ATOMS: atom_id res chain seq x y z
N MET A 1 -82.08 26.80 -59.44
CA MET A 1 -80.70 26.51 -59.01
C MET A 1 -79.87 27.78 -59.19
N GLN A 2 -79.74 28.60 -58.15
CA GLN A 2 -78.86 29.77 -58.20
C GLN A 2 -77.42 29.26 -58.20
N ILE A 3 -76.71 29.48 -59.32
CA ILE A 3 -75.28 29.24 -59.40
C ILE A 3 -74.62 30.36 -58.60
N THR A 4 -74.38 30.14 -57.31
CA THR A 4 -73.57 31.04 -56.49
C THR A 4 -72.13 31.00 -57.03
N MET A 5 -71.80 31.98 -57.89
CA MET A 5 -70.45 32.22 -58.40
C MET A 5 -69.56 32.97 -57.39
N TRP A 6 -70.04 33.21 -56.18
CA TRP A 6 -69.31 33.89 -55.10
C TRP A 6 -68.86 32.88 -54.04
N GLN A 7 -67.56 32.84 -53.75
CA GLN A 7 -66.97 32.06 -52.66
C GLN A 7 -66.56 33.02 -51.54
N THR A 8 -67.11 32.82 -50.34
CA THR A 8 -66.80 33.62 -49.15
C THR A 8 -65.86 32.85 -48.23
N PHE A 9 -64.77 33.47 -47.82
CA PHE A 9 -63.79 32.93 -46.88
C PHE A 9 -63.73 33.82 -45.64
N TYR A 10 -63.88 33.23 -44.46
CA TYR A 10 -63.76 33.92 -43.19
C TYR A 10 -62.43 33.57 -42.53
N ILE A 11 -61.66 34.60 -42.17
CA ILE A 11 -60.35 34.47 -41.53
C ILE A 11 -60.44 35.09 -40.14
N LYS A 12 -60.07 34.33 -39.11
CA LYS A 12 -60.16 34.81 -37.72
C LYS A 12 -59.11 35.89 -37.43
N PRO A 13 -59.29 36.69 -36.36
CA PRO A 13 -58.33 37.72 -35.94
C PRO A 13 -56.88 37.24 -35.73
N ASN A 14 -56.68 35.97 -35.35
CA ASN A 14 -55.38 35.36 -35.11
C ASN A 14 -54.87 34.52 -36.29
N GLU A 15 -55.49 34.64 -37.47
CA GLU A 15 -55.18 33.83 -38.64
C GLU A 15 -54.87 34.73 -39.85
N ILE A 16 -54.08 34.22 -40.78
CA ILE A 16 -53.86 34.82 -42.10
C ILE A 16 -54.27 33.81 -43.17
N GLY A 17 -54.97 34.28 -44.20
CA GLY A 17 -55.34 33.44 -45.34
C GLY A 17 -54.39 33.65 -46.52
N ILE A 18 -53.81 32.57 -47.05
CA ILE A 18 -53.08 32.61 -48.33
C ILE A 18 -54.07 32.23 -49.43
N LEU A 19 -54.41 33.17 -50.31
CA LEU A 19 -55.36 32.98 -51.41
C LEU A 19 -54.65 32.43 -52.66
N TYR A 20 -55.15 31.31 -53.15
CA TYR A 20 -54.77 30.68 -54.41
C TYR A 20 -55.95 30.70 -55.39
N HIS A 21 -55.65 30.86 -56.67
CA HIS A 21 -56.60 30.66 -57.76
C HIS A 21 -56.00 29.69 -58.77
N ARG A 22 -56.64 28.53 -58.96
CA ARG A 22 -56.10 27.43 -59.79
C ARG A 22 -54.66 27.04 -59.40
N SER A 23 -54.40 26.96 -58.09
CA SER A 23 -53.09 26.66 -57.50
C SER A 23 -51.99 27.72 -57.70
N ASP A 24 -52.31 28.86 -58.30
CA ASP A 24 -51.43 30.01 -58.41
C ASP A 24 -51.70 31.01 -57.27
N PHE A 25 -50.65 31.52 -56.63
CA PHE A 25 -50.79 32.48 -55.54
C PHE A 25 -51.36 33.80 -56.06
N LYS A 26 -52.24 34.41 -55.26
CA LYS A 26 -52.87 35.69 -55.62
C LYS A 26 -52.68 36.78 -54.59
N LYS A 27 -52.90 36.48 -53.30
CA LYS A 27 -52.78 37.48 -52.25
C LYS A 27 -52.72 36.87 -50.86
N ILE A 28 -52.09 37.59 -49.92
CA ILE A 28 -52.26 37.38 -48.49
C ILE A 28 -53.49 38.17 -48.00
N LEU A 29 -54.40 37.46 -47.32
CA LEU A 29 -55.65 37.99 -46.78
C LEU A 29 -55.50 38.24 -45.28
N GLN A 30 -55.74 39.49 -44.90
CA GLN A 30 -55.84 39.93 -43.51
C GLN A 30 -57.12 39.38 -42.85
N PRO A 31 -57.19 39.34 -41.50
CA PRO A 31 -58.40 38.93 -40.80
C PRO A 31 -59.67 39.65 -41.28
N GLY A 32 -60.75 38.90 -41.44
CA GLY A 32 -62.02 39.41 -41.96
C GLY A 32 -62.71 38.47 -42.94
N THR A 33 -63.84 38.94 -43.48
CA THR A 33 -64.64 38.20 -44.47
C THR A 33 -64.28 38.66 -45.88
N HIS A 34 -63.74 37.77 -46.70
CA HIS A 34 -63.36 38.05 -48.08
C HIS A 34 -64.23 37.27 -49.05
N THR A 35 -64.75 37.92 -50.08
CA THR A 35 -65.63 37.30 -51.07
C THR A 35 -65.02 37.42 -52.47
N TYR A 36 -64.83 36.29 -53.15
CA TYR A 36 -64.25 36.24 -54.49
C TYR A 36 -65.25 35.70 -55.51
N PHE A 37 -65.24 36.29 -56.71
CA PHE A 37 -66.07 35.86 -57.83
C PHE A 37 -65.31 34.84 -58.70
N GLY A 38 -65.97 33.73 -59.04
CA GLY A 38 -65.43 32.67 -59.89
C GLY A 38 -65.32 31.31 -59.20
N ARG A 39 -64.89 30.30 -59.96
CA ARG A 39 -64.64 28.93 -59.47
C ARG A 39 -63.13 28.70 -59.34
N HIS A 40 -62.71 27.81 -58.44
CA HIS A 40 -61.32 27.41 -58.17
C HIS A 40 -60.49 28.39 -57.31
N TRP A 41 -61.15 29.17 -56.43
CA TRP A 41 -60.44 29.84 -55.33
C TRP A 41 -60.24 28.89 -54.16
N GLN A 42 -59.07 28.93 -53.55
CA GLN A 42 -58.71 28.18 -52.36
C GLN A 42 -57.98 29.11 -51.39
N VAL A 43 -58.33 29.05 -50.10
CA VAL A 43 -57.63 29.81 -49.05
C VAL A 43 -56.99 28.81 -48.09
N LYS A 44 -55.67 28.87 -47.94
CA LYS A 44 -54.95 28.14 -46.89
C LYS A 44 -54.85 29.06 -45.67
N ILE A 45 -55.50 28.68 -44.58
CA ILE A 45 -55.49 29.44 -43.33
C ILE A 45 -54.26 29.04 -42.52
N CYS A 46 -53.49 30.04 -42.10
CA CYS A 46 -52.32 29.90 -41.25
C CYS A 46 -52.57 30.58 -39.91
N ASP A 47 -52.30 29.88 -38.80
CA ASP A 47 -52.42 30.44 -37.46
C ASP A 47 -51.20 31.31 -37.13
N LEU A 48 -51.42 32.58 -36.79
CA LEU A 48 -50.36 33.52 -36.42
C LEU A 48 -49.78 33.25 -35.04
N ASN A 49 -50.43 32.42 -34.22
CA ASN A 49 -49.85 31.92 -32.97
C ASN A 49 -48.65 30.98 -33.21
N GLN A 50 -48.52 30.45 -34.44
CA GLN A 50 -47.36 29.70 -34.87
C GLN A 50 -46.43 30.63 -35.67
N PRO A 51 -45.28 31.02 -35.12
CA PRO A 51 -44.42 32.03 -35.73
C PRO A 51 -43.76 31.56 -37.03
N LEU A 52 -43.57 30.24 -37.19
CA LEU A 52 -42.99 29.62 -38.38
C LEU A 52 -44.03 29.51 -39.50
N ALA A 53 -43.77 30.15 -40.65
CA ALA A 53 -44.66 30.11 -41.81
C ALA A 53 -44.44 28.81 -42.62
N GLN A 54 -45.28 27.81 -42.40
CA GLN A 54 -45.27 26.56 -43.17
C GLN A 54 -45.99 26.73 -44.52
N ILE A 55 -45.30 27.35 -45.47
CA ILE A 55 -45.81 27.61 -46.82
C ILE A 55 -45.21 26.58 -47.79
N GLU A 56 -46.08 25.88 -48.52
CA GLU A 56 -45.66 24.95 -49.58
C GLU A 56 -45.07 25.72 -50.75
N ASN A 57 -43.96 25.23 -51.32
CA ASN A 57 -43.28 25.84 -52.46
C ASN A 57 -42.87 27.31 -52.25
N LEU A 58 -42.47 27.67 -51.03
CA LEU A 58 -42.02 29.03 -50.66
C LEU A 58 -41.02 29.62 -51.67
N GLU A 59 -40.08 28.82 -52.19
CA GLU A 59 -39.10 29.27 -53.20
C GLU A 59 -39.76 29.79 -54.49
N LEU A 60 -40.78 29.09 -55.00
CA LEU A 60 -41.51 29.50 -56.21
C LEU A 60 -42.34 30.76 -55.96
N LEU A 61 -42.92 30.88 -54.76
CA LEU A 61 -43.71 32.04 -54.36
C LEU A 61 -42.87 33.31 -54.22
N LEU A 62 -41.68 33.19 -53.63
CA LEU A 62 -40.74 34.31 -53.53
C LEU A 62 -40.27 34.77 -54.91
N ARG A 63 -40.03 33.86 -55.86
CA ARG A 63 -39.58 34.24 -57.20
C ARG A 63 -40.58 35.13 -57.96
N ASN A 64 -41.87 34.93 -57.73
CA ASN A 64 -42.93 35.59 -58.49
C ASN A 64 -43.58 36.76 -57.72
N HIS A 65 -43.58 36.72 -56.38
CA HIS A 65 -44.34 37.65 -55.53
C HIS A 65 -43.55 38.15 -54.30
N GLU A 66 -42.24 38.35 -54.45
CA GLU A 66 -41.35 38.73 -53.33
C GLU A 66 -41.83 39.97 -52.55
N ALA A 67 -42.23 41.03 -53.25
CA ALA A 67 -42.60 42.30 -52.64
C ALA A 67 -43.82 42.18 -51.71
N GLU A 68 -44.88 41.47 -52.16
CA GLU A 68 -46.10 41.26 -51.36
C GLU A 68 -45.85 40.33 -50.15
N LEU A 69 -44.90 39.41 -50.28
CA LEU A 69 -44.56 38.46 -49.22
C LEU A 69 -43.68 39.10 -48.14
N GLN A 70 -42.73 39.97 -48.50
CA GLN A 70 -41.84 40.65 -47.55
C GLN A 70 -42.58 41.61 -46.59
N GLU A 71 -43.73 42.14 -46.98
CA GLU A 71 -44.57 42.97 -46.10
C GLU A 71 -45.12 42.17 -44.91
N HIS A 72 -45.38 40.87 -45.10
CA HIS A 72 -46.03 40.01 -44.12
C HIS A 72 -45.13 38.91 -43.56
N LEU A 73 -43.97 38.64 -44.19
CA LEU A 73 -43.03 37.60 -43.80
C LEU A 73 -41.63 38.16 -43.59
N LEU A 74 -40.98 37.69 -42.52
CA LEU A 74 -39.53 37.77 -42.38
C LEU A 74 -38.93 36.53 -43.05
N ILE A 75 -38.32 36.74 -44.22
CA ILE A 75 -37.69 35.68 -44.99
C ILE A 75 -36.21 35.61 -44.61
N ILE A 76 -35.77 34.40 -44.26
CA ILE A 76 -34.40 34.13 -43.87
C ILE A 76 -33.85 33.09 -44.82
N ARG A 77 -32.89 33.52 -45.63
CA ARG A 77 -32.17 32.67 -46.57
C ARG A 77 -30.73 32.56 -46.13
N THR A 78 -30.35 31.39 -45.63
CA THR A 78 -28.96 31.10 -45.26
C THR A 78 -28.22 30.49 -46.45
N ALA A 79 -27.03 31.01 -46.77
CA ALA A 79 -26.09 30.39 -47.69
C ALA A 79 -25.41 29.14 -47.08
N PHE A 80 -24.48 28.52 -47.83
CA PHE A 80 -23.77 27.31 -47.40
C PHE A 80 -22.90 27.52 -46.14
N ASN A 81 -22.34 28.72 -45.97
CA ASN A 81 -21.51 29.08 -44.82
C ASN A 81 -22.20 30.05 -43.87
N GLN A 82 -23.52 30.14 -43.92
CA GLN A 82 -24.28 31.05 -43.05
C GLN A 82 -25.23 30.28 -42.16
N VAL A 83 -25.35 30.74 -40.93
CA VAL A 83 -26.36 30.29 -39.97
C VAL A 83 -27.14 31.49 -39.49
N ALA A 84 -28.41 31.31 -39.12
CA ALA A 84 -29.19 32.40 -38.55
C ALA A 84 -29.69 32.05 -37.16
N LEU A 85 -29.66 33.02 -36.25
CA LEU A 85 -30.42 32.97 -35.00
C LEU A 85 -31.67 33.81 -35.16
N VAL A 86 -32.80 33.19 -34.87
CA VAL A 86 -34.11 33.83 -34.94
C VAL A 86 -34.68 33.87 -33.55
N ARG A 87 -34.93 35.07 -33.06
CA ARG A 87 -35.67 35.31 -31.83
C ARG A 87 -37.12 35.55 -32.19
N TYR A 88 -38.04 34.81 -31.58
CA TYR A 88 -39.47 35.10 -31.67
C TYR A 88 -40.08 35.15 -30.28
N GLY A 89 -40.50 36.34 -29.86
CA GLY A 89 -40.90 36.60 -28.47
C GLY A 89 -39.77 36.29 -27.48
N GLN A 90 -39.96 35.27 -26.65
CA GLN A 90 -38.98 34.81 -25.65
C GLN A 90 -38.17 33.58 -26.11
N ASN A 91 -38.50 32.98 -27.25
CA ASN A 91 -37.88 31.76 -27.74
C ASN A 91 -36.82 32.07 -28.81
N TRP A 92 -35.89 31.13 -28.96
CA TRP A 92 -34.84 31.18 -29.97
C TRP A 92 -34.83 29.91 -30.81
N VAL A 93 -34.56 30.07 -32.09
CA VAL A 93 -34.32 28.95 -33.02
C VAL A 93 -33.08 29.24 -33.85
N SER A 94 -32.24 28.22 -34.02
CA SER A 94 -31.13 28.24 -34.98
C SER A 94 -31.59 27.69 -36.33
N VAL A 95 -31.21 28.40 -37.39
CA VAL A 95 -31.43 28.00 -38.78
C VAL A 95 -30.10 27.52 -39.35
N ALA A 96 -30.08 26.25 -39.75
CA ALA A 96 -28.91 25.62 -40.36
C ALA A 96 -28.56 26.24 -41.73
N PRO A 97 -27.36 25.99 -42.27
CA PRO A 97 -26.97 26.46 -43.59
C PRO A 97 -27.83 25.88 -44.72
N ASN A 98 -27.90 26.58 -45.85
CA ASN A 98 -28.71 26.21 -47.02
C ASN A 98 -30.19 25.97 -46.69
N LYS A 99 -30.76 26.81 -45.84
CA LYS A 99 -32.19 26.76 -45.52
C LYS A 99 -32.85 28.07 -45.92
N LEU A 100 -34.04 27.92 -46.48
CA LEU A 100 -34.98 29.01 -46.66
C LEU A 100 -36.13 28.80 -45.68
N ILE A 101 -36.28 29.74 -44.75
CA ILE A 101 -37.34 29.71 -43.74
C ILE A 101 -38.03 31.08 -43.74
N ALA A 102 -39.34 31.08 -43.55
CA ALA A 102 -40.12 32.30 -43.38
C ALA A 102 -40.82 32.31 -42.02
N PHE A 103 -40.91 33.49 -41.41
CA PHE A 103 -41.64 33.75 -40.18
C PHE A 103 -42.70 34.82 -40.41
N TRP A 104 -43.85 34.69 -39.77
CA TRP A 104 -44.91 35.71 -39.87
C TRP A 104 -44.55 36.99 -39.12
N ARG A 105 -44.71 38.15 -39.76
CA ARG A 105 -44.59 39.47 -39.13
C ARG A 105 -45.94 39.88 -38.55
N GLY A 106 -45.98 40.32 -37.29
CA GLY A 106 -47.14 41.00 -36.72
C GLY A 106 -47.51 40.61 -35.30
N PHE A 107 -47.93 39.35 -35.08
CA PHE A 107 -48.49 38.92 -33.78
C PHE A 107 -47.41 38.62 -32.73
N ILE A 108 -46.29 38.02 -33.16
CA ILE A 108 -45.10 37.78 -32.35
C ILE A 108 -43.98 38.58 -32.99
N GLU A 109 -43.22 39.33 -32.19
CA GLU A 109 -42.04 40.04 -32.68
C GLU A 109 -40.96 39.01 -33.05
N VAL A 110 -40.49 39.07 -34.30
CA VAL A 110 -39.48 38.17 -34.84
C VAL A 110 -38.28 38.97 -35.33
N GLU A 111 -37.12 38.68 -34.77
CA GLU A 111 -35.82 39.26 -35.14
C GLU A 111 -34.90 38.15 -35.66
N SER A 112 -34.09 38.45 -36.68
CA SER A 112 -33.14 37.50 -37.23
C SER A 112 -31.74 38.09 -37.33
N HIS A 113 -30.74 37.31 -36.93
CA HIS A 113 -29.33 37.64 -37.04
C HIS A 113 -28.62 36.55 -37.83
N ILE A 114 -27.99 36.91 -38.94
CA ILE A 114 -27.24 35.97 -39.79
C ILE A 114 -25.75 36.08 -39.43
N PHE A 115 -25.11 34.92 -39.24
CA PHE A 115 -23.69 34.79 -38.93
C PHE A 115 -23.00 34.07 -40.09
N ASN A 116 -21.85 34.59 -40.49
CA ASN A 116 -20.97 33.96 -41.48
C ASN A 116 -19.93 33.07 -40.77
N LEU A 117 -20.01 31.77 -41.00
CA LEU A 117 -19.12 30.76 -40.40
C LEU A 117 -17.69 30.81 -40.94
N GLU A 118 -17.45 31.45 -42.10
CA GLU A 118 -16.09 31.70 -42.60
C GLU A 118 -15.38 32.80 -41.81
N GLU A 119 -16.13 33.80 -41.34
CA GLU A 119 -15.58 34.95 -40.62
C GLU A 119 -15.41 34.64 -39.13
N SER A 120 -16.47 34.11 -38.50
CA SER A 120 -16.42 33.71 -37.10
C SER A 120 -17.39 32.55 -36.82
N TRP A 121 -16.84 31.50 -36.24
CA TRP A 121 -17.57 30.35 -35.72
C TRP A 121 -17.89 30.49 -34.22
N GLU A 122 -17.36 31.54 -33.57
CA GLU A 122 -17.66 31.92 -32.20
C GLU A 122 -18.81 32.92 -32.15
N LEU A 123 -19.77 32.64 -31.26
CA LEU A 123 -20.91 33.51 -31.05
C LEU A 123 -20.51 34.70 -30.15
N PRO A 124 -20.89 35.94 -30.50
CA PRO A 124 -20.60 37.10 -29.66
C PRO A 124 -21.18 36.95 -28.25
N SER A 125 -20.46 37.44 -27.25
CA SER A 125 -20.80 37.29 -25.82
C SER A 125 -22.19 37.81 -25.44
N SER A 126 -22.68 38.86 -26.12
CA SER A 126 -24.04 39.39 -25.93
C SER A 126 -25.13 38.36 -26.22
N PHE A 127 -24.96 37.55 -27.27
CA PHE A 127 -25.89 36.47 -27.60
C PHE A 127 -25.71 35.26 -26.69
N VAL A 128 -24.49 34.95 -26.28
CA VAL A 128 -24.22 33.84 -25.34
C VAL A 128 -24.97 34.05 -24.02
N GLN A 129 -24.95 35.28 -23.48
CA GLN A 129 -25.67 35.63 -22.25
C GLN A 129 -27.19 35.47 -22.39
N GLN A 130 -27.76 35.86 -23.54
CA GLN A 130 -29.19 35.71 -23.83
C GLN A 130 -29.60 34.24 -24.01
N LEU A 131 -28.68 33.39 -24.48
CA LEU A 131 -28.92 31.99 -24.80
C LEU A 131 -28.52 31.01 -23.69
N ARG A 132 -28.18 31.49 -22.48
CA ARG A 132 -27.74 30.64 -21.35
C ARG A 132 -28.63 29.43 -21.11
N SER A 133 -29.93 29.64 -20.97
CA SER A 133 -30.93 28.60 -20.67
C SER A 133 -31.50 27.88 -21.90
N VAL A 134 -31.14 28.29 -23.12
CA VAL A 134 -31.74 27.77 -24.36
C VAL A 134 -30.81 26.81 -25.07
N THR A 135 -31.26 25.59 -25.34
CA THR A 135 -30.51 24.63 -26.15
C THR A 135 -30.88 24.78 -27.63
N LEU A 136 -29.87 25.02 -28.47
CA LEU A 136 -30.05 25.20 -29.91
C LEU A 136 -29.27 24.13 -30.67
N ASN A 137 -29.89 23.62 -31.74
CA ASN A 137 -29.23 22.64 -32.59
C ASN A 137 -28.05 23.28 -33.33
N GLY A 138 -26.92 22.55 -33.39
CA GLY A 138 -25.70 23.01 -34.05
C GLY A 138 -24.90 24.05 -33.27
N LEU A 139 -25.25 24.34 -32.00
CA LEU A 139 -24.51 25.25 -31.13
C LEU A 139 -24.06 24.51 -29.86
N LYS A 140 -22.75 24.48 -29.60
CA LYS A 140 -22.18 23.94 -28.36
C LYS A 140 -21.81 25.10 -27.44
N LYS A 141 -22.28 25.04 -26.19
CA LYS A 141 -22.02 26.06 -25.16
C LYS A 141 -21.05 25.51 -24.12
N PHE A 142 -20.14 26.35 -23.67
CA PHE A 142 -19.13 26.04 -22.67
C PHE A 142 -19.06 27.16 -21.65
N GLN A 143 -19.00 26.79 -20.38
CA GLN A 143 -18.81 27.70 -19.28
C GLN A 143 -17.48 27.36 -18.62
N ILE A 144 -16.63 28.37 -18.47
CA ILE A 144 -15.29 28.24 -17.89
C ILE A 144 -15.23 29.11 -16.65
N SER A 145 -14.93 28.50 -15.51
CA SER A 145 -14.82 29.19 -14.22
C SER A 145 -13.49 29.95 -14.11
N GLU A 146 -13.38 30.89 -13.17
CA GLU A 146 -12.13 31.65 -12.92
C GLU A 146 -10.94 30.76 -12.53
N SER A 147 -11.21 29.63 -11.88
CA SER A 147 -10.21 28.64 -11.48
C SER A 147 -9.85 27.65 -12.60
N GLU A 148 -10.36 27.83 -13.80
CA GLU A 148 -10.26 26.89 -14.91
C GLU A 148 -9.76 27.61 -16.17
N ILE A 149 -9.28 26.82 -17.12
CA ILE A 149 -8.93 27.27 -18.46
C ILE A 149 -9.49 26.26 -19.47
N GLY A 150 -10.15 26.77 -20.50
CA GLY A 150 -10.66 25.93 -21.58
C GLY A 150 -9.65 25.83 -22.71
N LEU A 151 -9.23 24.63 -23.08
CA LEU A 151 -8.44 24.42 -24.28
C LEU A 151 -9.37 24.12 -25.44
N LEU A 152 -9.41 25.00 -26.43
CA LEU A 152 -10.31 24.91 -27.57
C LEU A 152 -9.68 24.10 -28.70
N TYR A 153 -10.37 23.04 -29.11
CA TYR A 153 -9.97 22.16 -30.19
C TYR A 153 -10.99 22.19 -31.31
N LEU A 154 -10.50 22.40 -32.54
CA LEU A 154 -11.28 22.33 -33.77
C LEU A 154 -10.78 21.15 -34.59
N GLN A 155 -11.68 20.20 -34.90
CA GLN A 155 -11.30 18.96 -35.60
C GLN A 155 -10.08 18.27 -34.94
N ASN A 156 -10.08 18.24 -33.61
CA ASN A 156 -9.01 17.68 -32.77
C ASN A 156 -7.64 18.42 -32.83
N ASN A 157 -7.56 19.57 -33.48
CA ASN A 157 -6.36 20.43 -33.44
C ASN A 157 -6.56 21.55 -32.42
N PHE A 158 -5.55 21.78 -31.57
CA PHE A 158 -5.57 22.88 -30.62
C PHE A 158 -5.55 24.22 -31.36
N VAL A 159 -6.44 25.12 -30.98
CA VAL A 159 -6.57 26.45 -31.60
C VAL A 159 -6.05 27.53 -30.65
N ARG A 160 -6.67 27.64 -29.47
CA ARG A 160 -6.32 28.67 -28.47
C ARG A 160 -6.81 28.30 -27.06
N PRO A 161 -6.21 28.86 -26.01
CA PRO A 161 -6.81 28.85 -24.68
C PRO A 161 -8.00 29.81 -24.60
N LEU A 162 -8.95 29.47 -23.75
CA LEU A 162 -10.12 30.24 -23.37
C LEU A 162 -10.01 30.57 -21.88
N GLU A 163 -10.07 31.87 -21.58
CA GLU A 163 -10.10 32.38 -20.21
C GLU A 163 -11.49 32.18 -19.58
N ALA A 164 -11.64 32.61 -18.33
CA ALA A 164 -12.91 32.55 -17.62
C ALA A 164 -14.02 33.31 -18.37
N GLY A 165 -15.15 32.65 -18.59
CA GLY A 165 -16.23 33.20 -19.38
C GLY A 165 -17.20 32.15 -19.91
N GLU A 166 -18.21 32.64 -20.63
CA GLU A 166 -19.17 31.82 -21.34
C GLU A 166 -18.93 31.94 -22.84
N TYR A 167 -18.80 30.79 -23.49
CA TYR A 167 -18.51 30.70 -24.92
C TYR A 167 -19.56 29.82 -25.59
N ALA A 168 -19.92 30.18 -26.81
CA ALA A 168 -20.72 29.32 -27.66
C ALA A 168 -20.12 29.25 -29.06
N PHE A 169 -20.03 28.05 -29.59
CA PHE A 169 -19.42 27.78 -30.89
C PHE A 169 -20.38 27.01 -31.78
N TRP A 170 -20.43 27.40 -33.05
CA TRP A 170 -21.17 26.67 -34.06
C TRP A 170 -20.46 25.35 -34.40
N SER A 171 -21.20 24.25 -34.38
CA SER A 171 -20.69 22.89 -34.61
C SER A 171 -21.43 22.19 -35.75
N VAL A 172 -21.79 22.93 -36.80
CA VAL A 172 -22.65 22.43 -37.89
C VAL A 172 -21.84 21.70 -38.96
N ASP A 173 -20.71 22.27 -39.36
CA ASP A 173 -19.79 21.75 -40.39
C ASP A 173 -18.47 21.24 -39.79
N ARG A 174 -18.21 21.54 -38.50
CA ARG A 174 -16.97 21.23 -37.81
C ARG A 174 -17.25 20.71 -36.41
N ASP A 175 -16.40 19.79 -35.95
CA ASP A 175 -16.44 19.37 -34.55
C ASP A 175 -15.62 20.35 -33.69
N VAL A 176 -16.31 20.98 -32.75
CA VAL A 176 -15.73 21.87 -31.74
C VAL A 176 -15.78 21.16 -30.41
N THR A 177 -14.65 21.09 -29.73
CA THR A 177 -14.54 20.52 -28.38
C THR A 177 -13.72 21.47 -27.51
N VAL A 178 -14.11 21.59 -26.24
CA VAL A 178 -13.34 22.35 -25.25
C VAL A 178 -12.98 21.40 -24.12
N ARG A 179 -11.69 21.33 -23.78
CA ARG A 179 -11.19 20.59 -22.63
C ARG A 179 -10.95 21.57 -21.49
N ILE A 180 -11.73 21.44 -20.42
CA ILE A 180 -11.64 22.31 -19.26
C ILE A 180 -10.62 21.71 -18.30
N LEU A 181 -9.57 22.47 -17.99
CA LEU A 181 -8.52 22.09 -17.05
C LEU A 181 -8.55 23.02 -15.85
N SER A 182 -8.36 22.47 -14.64
CA SER A 182 -8.24 23.28 -13.43
C SER A 182 -6.86 23.92 -13.34
N ARG A 183 -6.81 25.22 -13.04
CA ARG A 183 -5.58 25.96 -12.71
C ARG A 183 -5.12 25.72 -11.28
N ILE A 184 -5.99 25.17 -10.42
CA ILE A 184 -5.68 24.90 -9.01
C ILE A 184 -4.76 23.68 -8.89
N ILE A 185 -4.94 22.69 -9.75
CA ILE A 185 -4.17 21.45 -9.77
C ILE A 185 -2.89 21.72 -10.58
N PRO A 186 -1.68 21.70 -9.97
CA PRO A 186 -0.45 22.10 -10.67
C PRO A 186 -0.01 21.16 -11.81
N ASN A 187 -0.50 19.92 -11.77
CA ASN A 187 -0.22 18.85 -12.74
C ASN A 187 -1.56 18.35 -13.32
N PRO A 188 -2.23 19.13 -14.18
CA PRO A 188 -3.42 18.68 -14.86
C PRO A 188 -3.05 17.65 -15.94
N ASP A 189 -4.04 16.89 -16.41
CA ASP A 189 -3.87 15.96 -17.53
C ASP A 189 -4.07 16.71 -18.85
N PHE A 190 -2.98 17.05 -19.55
CA PHE A 190 -3.06 17.82 -20.78
C PHE A 190 -3.38 16.90 -21.98
N PRO A 191 -4.29 17.28 -22.90
CA PRO A 191 -4.59 16.46 -24.05
C PRO A 191 -3.45 16.57 -25.08
N LEU A 192 -2.93 15.42 -25.53
CA LEU A 192 -1.90 15.35 -26.58
C LEU A 192 -0.69 16.25 -26.27
N GLU A 193 -0.09 16.07 -25.09
CA GLU A 193 0.98 16.94 -24.58
C GLU A 193 2.12 17.15 -25.59
N ASP A 194 2.56 16.09 -26.27
CA ASP A 194 3.62 16.17 -27.28
C ASP A 194 3.28 17.15 -28.41
N VAL A 195 2.02 17.15 -28.87
CA VAL A 195 1.55 18.04 -29.93
C VAL A 195 1.53 19.49 -29.45
N LEU A 196 1.08 19.72 -28.21
CA LEU A 196 1.11 21.05 -27.60
C LEU A 196 2.55 21.54 -27.47
N ILE A 197 3.48 20.67 -27.06
CA ILE A 197 4.89 21.04 -26.88
C ILE A 197 5.55 21.44 -28.21
N GLU A 198 5.26 20.69 -29.27
CA GLU A 198 5.91 20.89 -30.57
C GLU A 198 5.29 22.00 -31.41
N LYS A 199 3.96 22.11 -31.42
CA LYS A 199 3.25 22.99 -32.36
C LYS A 199 2.81 24.33 -31.76
N HIS A 200 2.77 24.46 -30.44
CA HIS A 200 2.22 25.64 -29.77
C HIS A 200 3.14 26.18 -28.65
N PRO A 201 4.38 26.60 -28.98
CA PRO A 201 5.33 27.12 -28.00
C PRO A 201 4.82 28.37 -27.26
N ASP A 202 4.01 29.20 -27.93
CA ASP A 202 3.45 30.43 -27.33
C ASP A 202 2.52 30.13 -26.14
N PHE A 203 1.73 29.06 -26.24
CA PHE A 203 0.86 28.61 -25.14
C PHE A 203 1.68 28.13 -23.94
N ILE A 204 2.75 27.37 -24.22
CA ILE A 204 3.64 26.88 -23.17
C ILE A 204 4.32 28.05 -22.48
N ALA A 205 4.94 28.96 -23.23
CA ALA A 205 5.63 30.11 -22.68
C ALA A 205 4.73 31.01 -21.81
N ALA A 206 3.43 31.06 -22.11
CA ALA A 206 2.47 31.86 -21.36
C ALA A 206 1.89 31.15 -20.12
N TYR A 207 1.70 29.83 -20.14
CA TYR A 207 0.94 29.14 -19.10
C TYR A 207 1.64 27.94 -18.45
N CYS A 208 2.57 27.28 -19.14
CA CYS A 208 3.12 26.00 -18.72
C CYS A 208 4.65 26.02 -18.54
N GLU A 209 5.14 25.04 -17.78
CA GLU A 209 6.55 24.69 -17.65
C GLU A 209 6.75 23.30 -18.28
N PRO A 210 7.50 23.18 -19.41
CA PRO A 210 7.76 21.88 -20.03
C PRO A 210 8.92 21.18 -19.35
N VAL A 211 8.73 19.91 -18.98
CA VAL A 211 9.79 19.05 -18.45
C VAL A 211 10.12 17.96 -19.45
N GLN A 212 11.37 17.93 -19.91
CA GLN A 212 11.87 16.91 -20.82
C GLN A 212 13.13 16.27 -20.22
N LEU A 213 13.06 14.96 -19.98
CA LEU A 213 14.12 14.19 -19.34
C LEU A 213 14.88 13.34 -20.34
N GLN A 214 16.17 13.13 -20.04
CA GLN A 214 17.03 12.20 -20.77
C GLN A 214 16.93 10.78 -20.21
N THR A 215 17.68 9.84 -20.80
CA THR A 215 17.66 8.40 -20.49
C THR A 215 18.09 8.05 -19.07
N SER A 216 18.86 8.91 -18.40
CA SER A 216 19.37 8.67 -17.04
C SER A 216 19.02 9.80 -16.08
N GLN A 217 17.94 10.51 -16.35
CA GLN A 217 17.48 11.62 -15.51
C GLN A 217 16.12 11.33 -14.91
N VAL A 218 15.96 11.62 -13.63
CA VAL A 218 14.67 11.59 -12.91
C VAL A 218 14.34 13.01 -12.52
N ALA A 219 13.08 13.43 -12.63
CA ALA A 219 12.68 14.71 -12.07
C ALA A 219 11.74 14.54 -10.89
N ILE A 220 11.96 15.35 -9.86
CA ILE A 220 11.01 15.59 -8.79
C ILE A 220 10.40 16.96 -9.03
N VAL A 221 9.09 17.00 -9.25
CA VAL A 221 8.36 18.24 -9.47
C VAL A 221 7.69 18.65 -8.17
N ARG A 222 7.95 19.89 -7.75
CA ARG A 222 7.41 20.47 -6.52
C ARG A 222 6.55 21.68 -6.83
N TYR A 223 5.48 21.85 -6.06
CA TYR A 223 4.68 23.06 -6.05
C TYR A 223 4.52 23.56 -4.62
N ARG A 224 4.91 24.82 -4.37
CA ARG A 224 4.93 25.43 -3.03
C ARG A 224 5.67 24.57 -1.99
N GLY A 225 6.79 23.98 -2.39
CA GLY A 225 7.63 23.14 -1.54
C GLY A 225 7.12 21.71 -1.29
N LYS A 226 5.98 21.31 -1.87
CA LYS A 226 5.46 19.93 -1.78
C LYS A 226 5.70 19.17 -3.07
N VAL A 227 6.11 17.91 -2.97
CA VAL A 227 6.24 17.00 -4.14
C VAL A 227 4.86 16.68 -4.70
N ILE A 228 4.67 16.97 -5.98
CA ILE A 228 3.42 16.72 -6.71
C ILE A 228 3.55 15.62 -7.76
N SER A 229 4.76 15.35 -8.25
CA SER A 229 5.01 14.34 -9.26
C SER A 229 6.48 13.91 -9.27
N ILE A 230 6.71 12.65 -9.59
CA ILE A 230 8.04 12.08 -9.84
C ILE A 230 8.00 11.53 -11.27
N LEU A 231 8.91 11.99 -12.11
CA LEU A 231 8.93 11.63 -13.53
C LEU A 231 10.05 10.62 -13.82
N PRO A 232 9.73 9.48 -14.46
CA PRO A 232 10.74 8.52 -14.89
C PRO A 232 11.65 9.09 -15.99
N PRO A 233 12.81 8.46 -16.26
CA PRO A 233 13.66 8.82 -17.38
C PRO A 233 12.93 8.78 -18.71
N THR A 234 13.37 9.61 -19.67
CA THR A 234 12.75 9.81 -21.00
C THR A 234 11.33 10.40 -20.98
N SER A 235 10.81 10.80 -19.82
CA SER A 235 9.49 11.44 -19.74
C SER A 235 9.51 12.83 -20.35
N ARG A 236 8.42 13.16 -21.03
CA ARG A 236 8.08 14.51 -21.46
C ARG A 236 6.73 14.85 -20.86
N LYS A 237 6.65 15.93 -20.08
CA LYS A 237 5.40 16.32 -19.41
C LYS A 237 5.25 17.82 -19.27
N LEU A 238 4.01 18.31 -19.34
CA LEU A 238 3.66 19.70 -19.06
C LEU A 238 3.12 19.89 -17.64
N PHE A 239 3.52 21.00 -17.00
CA PHE A 239 2.95 21.47 -15.73
C PHE A 239 2.50 22.92 -15.89
N TRP A 240 1.62 23.40 -15.01
CA TRP A 240 1.38 24.85 -14.93
C TRP A 240 2.62 25.58 -14.43
N GLN A 241 2.78 26.85 -14.82
CA GLN A 241 3.86 27.71 -14.33
C GLN A 241 3.89 27.81 -12.79
N GLY A 242 5.10 28.00 -12.25
CA GLY A 242 5.34 28.13 -10.81
C GLY A 242 5.66 26.81 -10.10
N VAL A 243 5.78 25.70 -10.85
CA VAL A 243 6.41 24.49 -10.34
C VAL A 243 7.93 24.63 -10.34
N VAL A 244 8.58 23.97 -9.39
CA VAL A 244 10.04 23.84 -9.33
C VAL A 244 10.39 22.41 -9.67
N VAL A 245 11.27 22.24 -10.66
CA VAL A 245 11.66 20.94 -11.19
C VAL A 245 13.11 20.67 -10.78
N GLU A 246 13.31 19.65 -9.95
CA GLU A 246 14.65 19.18 -9.57
C GLU A 246 14.99 17.95 -10.42
N ILE A 247 16.02 18.07 -11.27
CA ILE A 247 16.49 16.97 -12.12
C ILE A 247 17.67 16.28 -11.44
N ILE A 248 17.57 14.97 -11.27
CA ILE A 248 18.57 14.11 -10.63
C ILE A 248 19.12 13.17 -11.69
N ASP A 249 20.44 13.16 -11.85
CA ASP A 249 21.15 12.20 -12.69
C ASP A 249 21.33 10.88 -11.92
N ILE A 250 20.87 9.79 -12.51
CA ILE A 250 20.92 8.42 -11.95
C ILE A 250 21.84 7.51 -12.77
N SER A 251 22.77 8.06 -13.54
CA SER A 251 23.73 7.29 -14.35
C SER A 251 24.73 6.52 -13.48
N ALA A 252 25.36 7.18 -12.51
CA ALA A 252 26.41 6.61 -11.66
C ALA A 252 25.86 5.89 -10.41
N ASP A 253 24.94 6.52 -9.69
CA ASP A 253 24.31 5.95 -8.49
C ASP A 253 22.81 6.26 -8.51
N ALA A 254 22.01 5.23 -8.24
CA ALA A 254 20.57 5.34 -8.14
C ALA A 254 20.11 5.58 -6.68
N GLN A 255 21.04 5.61 -5.72
CA GLN A 255 20.73 5.81 -4.31
C GLN A 255 20.28 7.25 -4.03
N LEU A 256 19.20 7.37 -3.26
CA LEU A 256 18.67 8.66 -2.84
C LEU A 256 19.54 9.25 -1.72
N GLN A 257 19.68 10.58 -1.76
CA GLN A 257 20.30 11.32 -0.66
C GLN A 257 19.42 11.25 0.60
N PRO A 258 20.01 11.31 1.82
CA PRO A 258 19.25 11.21 3.06
C PRO A 258 18.09 12.20 3.20
N SER A 259 18.24 13.43 2.70
CA SER A 259 17.19 14.44 2.66
C SER A 259 15.97 14.01 1.84
N LEU A 260 16.22 13.43 0.66
CA LEU A 260 15.18 12.91 -0.23
C LEU A 260 14.54 11.64 0.33
N VAL A 261 15.28 10.80 1.06
CA VAL A 261 14.69 9.64 1.76
C VAL A 261 13.67 10.12 2.81
N ALA A 262 14.04 11.10 3.64
CA ALA A 262 13.13 11.66 4.63
C ALA A 262 11.87 12.28 3.97
N GLU A 263 12.04 12.98 2.85
CA GLU A 263 10.92 13.59 2.11
C GLU A 263 10.01 12.55 1.43
N LEU A 264 10.58 11.56 0.71
CA LEU A 264 9.84 10.67 -0.17
C LEU A 264 9.36 9.36 0.49
N VAL A 265 10.05 8.91 1.53
CA VAL A 265 9.72 7.66 2.25
C VAL A 265 9.01 7.96 3.56
N GLU A 266 9.46 8.98 4.29
CA GLU A 266 8.91 9.35 5.60
C GLU A 266 7.90 10.50 5.55
N GLY A 267 7.73 11.15 4.39
CA GLY A 267 6.86 12.32 4.20
C GLY A 267 5.34 12.07 4.28
N SER A 268 4.55 12.94 3.65
CA SER A 268 3.08 12.85 3.70
C SER A 268 2.55 11.63 2.95
N ALA A 269 1.32 11.19 3.28
CA ALA A 269 0.68 10.05 2.63
C ALA A 269 0.56 10.21 1.10
N GLU A 270 0.31 11.43 0.64
CA GLU A 270 0.26 11.77 -0.80
C GLU A 270 1.61 11.53 -1.48
N VAL A 271 2.71 11.97 -0.85
CA VAL A 271 4.06 11.79 -1.39
C VAL A 271 4.46 10.31 -1.39
N LYS A 272 4.11 9.55 -0.34
CA LYS A 272 4.35 8.11 -0.30
C LYS A 272 3.61 7.35 -1.40
N LEU A 273 2.41 7.80 -1.76
CA LEU A 273 1.65 7.20 -2.86
C LEU A 273 2.35 7.44 -4.21
N LEU A 274 2.90 8.64 -4.42
CA LEU A 274 3.67 8.98 -5.62
C LEU A 274 4.97 8.18 -5.71
N SER A 275 5.68 8.00 -4.60
CA SER A 275 7.00 7.38 -4.56
C SER A 275 6.97 5.84 -4.56
N ARG A 276 5.84 5.23 -4.18
CA ARG A 276 5.69 3.76 -4.01
C ARG A 276 6.17 2.92 -5.19
N ASN A 277 5.89 3.36 -6.42
CA ASN A 277 6.25 2.60 -7.63
C ASN A 277 7.56 3.08 -8.27
N CYS A 278 8.19 4.12 -7.70
CA CYS A 278 9.43 4.70 -8.21
C CYS A 278 10.65 4.30 -7.39
N LEU A 279 10.45 3.86 -6.15
CA LEU A 279 11.52 3.59 -5.18
C LEU A 279 11.59 2.15 -4.74
N HIS A 280 12.81 1.62 -4.65
CA HIS A 280 13.13 0.42 -3.87
C HIS A 280 13.53 0.88 -2.47
N ILE A 281 12.84 0.41 -1.44
CA ILE A 281 13.10 0.82 -0.05
C ILE A 281 13.64 -0.37 0.73
N CYS A 282 14.81 -0.19 1.35
CA CYS A 282 15.39 -1.14 2.28
C CYS A 282 15.52 -0.48 3.65
N GLN A 283 14.76 -1.01 4.62
CA GLN A 283 14.90 -0.63 6.01
C GLN A 283 15.81 -1.64 6.70
N VAL A 284 16.98 -1.18 7.13
CA VAL A 284 17.95 -1.99 7.88
C VAL A 284 17.78 -1.66 9.37
N PRO A 285 17.26 -2.59 10.20
CA PRO A 285 17.12 -2.36 11.64
C PRO A 285 18.47 -2.15 12.35
N ALA A 286 18.42 -1.65 13.58
CA ALA A 286 19.61 -1.60 14.42
C ALA A 286 20.22 -3.01 14.59
N GLN A 287 21.56 -3.08 14.61
CA GLN A 287 22.32 -4.34 14.74
C GLN A 287 22.10 -5.34 13.59
N HIS A 288 21.57 -4.87 12.45
CA HIS A 288 21.48 -5.64 11.21
C HIS A 288 22.35 -4.98 10.14
N VAL A 289 22.68 -5.75 9.11
CA VAL A 289 23.33 -5.25 7.88
C VAL A 289 22.45 -5.58 6.69
N GLY A 290 22.25 -4.60 5.82
CA GLY A 290 21.57 -4.79 4.54
C GLY A 290 22.57 -5.15 3.45
N LEU A 291 22.33 -6.24 2.72
CA LEU A 291 23.03 -6.59 1.50
C LEU A 291 22.19 -6.10 0.31
N VAL A 292 22.82 -5.35 -0.59
CA VAL A 292 22.15 -4.77 -1.77
C VAL A 292 22.67 -5.42 -3.04
N TYR A 293 21.75 -5.92 -3.85
CA TYR A 293 22.00 -6.50 -5.15
C TYR A 293 21.27 -5.68 -6.21
N ILE A 294 22.00 -5.26 -7.24
CA ILE A 294 21.43 -4.58 -8.43
C ILE A 294 21.65 -5.50 -9.61
N ASN A 295 20.57 -5.84 -10.33
CA ASN A 295 20.62 -6.77 -11.47
C ASN A 295 21.30 -8.10 -11.13
N GLN A 296 21.08 -8.60 -9.91
CA GLN A 296 21.71 -9.81 -9.34
C GLN A 296 23.21 -9.69 -9.01
N GLU A 297 23.83 -8.53 -9.24
CA GLU A 297 25.21 -8.27 -8.86
C GLU A 297 25.28 -7.60 -7.48
N PHE A 298 26.21 -8.05 -6.64
CA PHE A 298 26.43 -7.47 -5.32
C PHE A 298 27.06 -6.08 -5.42
N GLN A 299 26.42 -5.08 -4.82
CA GLN A 299 26.87 -3.69 -4.86
C GLN A 299 27.55 -3.25 -3.57
N GLY A 300 27.11 -3.77 -2.42
CA GLY A 300 27.69 -3.41 -1.15
C GLY A 300 26.81 -3.71 0.06
N GLN A 301 27.41 -3.49 1.23
CA GLN A 301 26.74 -3.55 2.52
C GLN A 301 26.20 -2.17 2.90
N ARG A 302 25.08 -2.13 3.62
CA ARG A 302 24.44 -0.91 4.13
C ARG A 302 24.29 -1.01 5.65
N SER A 303 24.65 0.08 6.31
CA SER A 303 24.49 0.26 7.75
C SER A 303 23.02 0.39 8.13
N PRO A 304 22.67 0.23 9.43
CA PRO A 304 21.33 0.51 9.93
C PRO A 304 20.79 1.86 9.48
N GLY A 305 19.53 1.89 9.07
CA GLY A 305 18.88 3.07 8.50
C GLY A 305 17.89 2.74 7.39
N VAL A 306 17.17 3.76 6.93
CA VAL A 306 16.31 3.67 5.74
C VAL A 306 17.13 4.07 4.53
N HIS A 307 17.27 3.15 3.58
CA HIS A 307 17.94 3.40 2.30
C HIS A 307 16.93 3.25 1.18
N ALA A 308 16.96 4.14 0.20
CA ALA A 308 16.09 4.06 -0.96
C ALA A 308 16.86 4.27 -2.27
N TRP A 309 16.41 3.63 -3.34
CA TRP A 309 16.98 3.75 -4.68
C TRP A 309 15.89 3.95 -5.73
N TRP A 310 16.23 4.62 -6.83
CA TRP A 310 15.36 4.74 -7.99
C TRP A 310 15.25 3.42 -8.76
N LEU A 311 14.03 2.91 -8.97
CA LEU A 311 13.76 1.64 -9.64
C LEU A 311 13.95 1.66 -11.17
N PHE A 312 14.09 2.84 -11.78
CA PHE A 312 14.00 2.99 -13.23
C PHE A 312 15.11 2.23 -13.97
N GLY A 313 14.72 1.18 -14.70
CA GLY A 313 15.61 0.36 -15.52
C GLY A 313 16.55 -0.57 -14.75
N ARG A 314 16.32 -0.79 -13.45
CA ARG A 314 17.16 -1.62 -12.59
C ARG A 314 16.31 -2.53 -11.71
N SER A 315 16.76 -3.77 -11.53
CA SER A 315 16.16 -4.65 -10.53
C SER A 315 16.97 -4.58 -9.23
N PHE A 316 16.29 -4.32 -8.12
CA PHE A 316 16.90 -4.27 -6.80
C PHE A 316 16.43 -5.47 -5.98
N GLN A 317 17.36 -6.10 -5.28
CA GLN A 317 17.07 -7.08 -4.24
C GLN A 317 17.87 -6.70 -3.01
N THR A 318 17.21 -6.72 -1.86
CA THR A 318 17.84 -6.37 -0.59
C THR A 318 17.50 -7.41 0.45
N GLU A 319 18.53 -7.90 1.14
CA GLU A 319 18.40 -8.85 2.22
C GLU A 319 18.97 -8.25 3.49
N THR A 320 18.26 -8.39 4.61
CA THR A 320 18.73 -7.93 5.92
C THR A 320 19.18 -9.12 6.74
N ILE A 321 20.42 -9.06 7.24
CA ILE A 321 21.01 -10.11 8.07
C ILE A 321 21.19 -9.57 9.50
N ASP A 322 20.71 -10.34 10.48
CA ASP A 322 20.86 -10.03 11.90
C ASP A 322 22.26 -10.40 12.39
N LEU A 323 22.98 -9.44 12.99
CA LEU A 323 24.33 -9.65 13.53
C LEU A 323 24.32 -10.01 15.02
N ARG A 324 23.15 -10.02 15.67
CA ARG A 324 23.02 -10.31 17.08
C ARG A 324 23.33 -11.78 17.37
N LEU A 325 23.59 -12.06 18.65
CA LEU A 325 23.69 -13.43 19.14
C LEU A 325 22.32 -14.12 19.02
N GLN A 326 22.30 -15.20 18.26
CA GLN A 326 21.14 -16.02 18.01
C GLN A 326 21.33 -17.38 18.68
N ASN A 327 20.27 -17.91 19.26
CA ASN A 327 20.27 -19.24 19.85
C ASN A 327 19.59 -20.22 18.90
N MET A 328 20.23 -21.35 18.69
CA MET A 328 19.69 -22.48 17.94
C MET A 328 19.66 -23.71 18.83
N GLU A 329 18.50 -24.37 18.88
CA GLU A 329 18.30 -25.62 19.61
C GLU A 329 18.19 -26.78 18.63
N VAL A 330 19.01 -27.81 18.86
CA VAL A 330 18.95 -29.11 18.17
C VAL A 330 18.33 -30.10 19.14
N SER A 331 17.05 -30.42 18.97
CA SER A 331 16.30 -31.29 19.88
C SER A 331 16.13 -32.70 19.33
N GLY A 332 15.98 -33.65 20.25
CA GLY A 332 15.46 -34.99 19.97
C GLY A 332 16.39 -35.88 19.16
N GLN A 333 17.72 -35.74 19.33
CA GLN A 333 18.69 -36.58 18.64
C GLN A 333 18.84 -37.93 19.32
N ASP A 334 18.38 -39.00 18.67
CA ASP A 334 18.54 -40.37 19.13
C ASP A 334 19.90 -40.91 18.67
N ILE A 335 20.81 -41.14 19.62
CA ILE A 335 22.21 -41.51 19.36
C ILE A 335 22.59 -42.70 20.26
N LEU A 336 23.39 -43.62 19.73
CA LEU A 336 24.00 -44.70 20.49
C LEU A 336 25.36 -44.23 21.03
N SER A 337 25.57 -44.38 22.33
CA SER A 337 26.90 -44.24 22.95
C SER A 337 27.85 -45.36 22.51
N LYS A 338 29.13 -45.24 22.86
CA LYS A 338 30.16 -46.27 22.58
C LYS A 338 29.80 -47.65 23.14
N ASP A 339 29.12 -47.69 24.29
CA ASP A 339 28.66 -48.92 24.94
C ASP A 339 27.32 -49.44 24.36
N LYS A 340 26.88 -48.90 23.23
CA LYS A 340 25.62 -49.25 22.53
C LYS A 340 24.35 -48.96 23.35
N VAL A 341 24.42 -48.03 24.29
CA VAL A 341 23.23 -47.55 25.01
C VAL A 341 22.54 -46.45 24.18
N PRO A 342 21.24 -46.58 23.87
CA PRO A 342 20.50 -45.53 23.17
C PRO A 342 20.18 -44.38 24.11
N LEU A 343 20.43 -43.15 23.64
CA LEU A 343 20.26 -41.90 24.38
C LEU A 343 19.56 -40.89 23.49
N ARG A 344 18.68 -40.08 24.09
CA ARG A 344 18.05 -38.96 23.39
C ARG A 344 18.61 -37.66 23.93
N LEU A 345 19.17 -36.84 23.04
CA LEU A 345 19.95 -35.66 23.40
C LEU A 345 19.33 -34.38 22.83
N ASN A 346 19.40 -33.32 23.63
CA ASN A 346 19.08 -31.96 23.22
C ASN A 346 20.33 -31.09 23.41
N LEU A 347 20.61 -30.22 22.44
CA LEU A 347 21.76 -29.33 22.44
C LEU A 347 21.31 -27.92 22.07
N THR A 348 21.94 -26.92 22.69
CA THR A 348 21.77 -25.50 22.35
C THR A 348 23.10 -24.92 21.91
N ALA A 349 23.06 -24.02 20.93
CA ALA A 349 24.22 -23.29 20.45
C ALA A 349 23.88 -21.82 20.23
N GLY A 350 24.72 -20.93 20.78
CA GLY A 350 24.71 -19.51 20.51
C GLY A 350 25.69 -19.17 19.39
N PHE A 351 25.20 -18.54 18.32
CA PHE A 351 26.03 -18.10 17.20
C PHE A 351 25.69 -16.66 16.78
N ARG A 352 26.65 -15.96 16.18
CA ARG A 352 26.46 -14.66 15.55
C ARG A 352 27.19 -14.59 14.23
N ILE A 353 26.70 -13.76 13.32
CA ILE A 353 27.30 -13.57 12.00
C ILE A 353 28.26 -12.37 12.09
N LEU A 354 29.55 -12.59 11.80
CA LEU A 354 30.55 -11.51 11.76
C LEU A 354 30.73 -10.95 10.34
N ASP A 355 30.76 -11.83 9.34
CA ASP A 355 30.85 -11.45 7.92
C ASP A 355 29.64 -11.99 7.14
N PRO A 356 28.60 -11.14 6.95
CA PRO A 356 27.38 -11.54 6.26
C PRO A 356 27.60 -11.90 4.78
N LEU A 357 28.60 -11.28 4.12
CA LEU A 357 28.86 -11.50 2.71
C LEU A 357 29.47 -12.89 2.50
N ARG A 358 30.46 -13.25 3.32
CA ARG A 358 31.05 -14.60 3.29
C ARG A 358 30.02 -15.67 3.64
N ALA A 359 29.20 -15.44 4.67
CA ALA A 359 28.18 -16.40 5.08
C ALA A 359 27.16 -16.66 3.97
N LYS A 360 26.67 -15.60 3.31
CA LYS A 360 25.66 -15.71 2.24
C LYS A 360 26.22 -16.28 0.93
N ASN A 361 27.44 -15.92 0.56
CA ASN A 361 28.05 -16.45 -0.67
C ASN A 361 28.48 -17.91 -0.52
N GLY A 362 28.86 -18.32 0.70
CA GLY A 362 29.29 -19.69 0.98
C GLY A 362 28.14 -20.68 1.24
N LEU A 363 27.01 -20.22 1.81
CA LEU A 363 25.91 -21.07 2.25
C LEU A 363 24.56 -20.55 1.74
N SER A 364 23.75 -21.45 1.16
CA SER A 364 22.38 -21.13 0.75
C SER A 364 21.44 -20.92 1.95
N ASP A 365 21.61 -21.72 3.00
CA ASP A 365 20.88 -21.65 4.26
C ASP A 365 21.87 -21.78 5.43
N ILE A 366 22.15 -20.66 6.09
CA ILE A 366 23.10 -20.54 7.19
C ILE A 366 22.63 -21.38 8.39
N SER A 367 21.37 -21.20 8.80
CA SER A 367 20.80 -21.88 9.97
C SER A 367 20.70 -23.39 9.73
N GLY A 368 20.23 -23.80 8.54
CA GLY A 368 20.16 -25.21 8.17
C GLY A 368 21.51 -25.90 8.07
N TYR A 369 22.55 -25.20 7.60
CA TYR A 369 23.92 -25.72 7.59
C TYR A 369 24.44 -25.93 9.02
N LEU A 370 24.36 -24.91 9.87
CA LEU A 370 24.80 -25.00 11.27
C LEU A 370 24.06 -26.09 12.03
N TYR A 371 22.75 -26.24 11.80
CA TYR A 371 21.93 -27.28 12.42
C TYR A 371 22.46 -28.69 12.09
N LYS A 372 22.77 -28.94 10.81
CA LYS A 372 23.33 -30.24 10.36
C LYS A 372 24.72 -30.50 10.91
N GLU A 373 25.59 -29.49 10.91
CA GLU A 373 26.95 -29.65 11.45
C GLU A 373 26.93 -29.90 12.96
N LEU A 374 26.04 -29.24 13.72
CA LEU A 374 25.85 -29.54 15.14
C LEU A 374 25.34 -30.96 15.38
N GLN A 375 24.45 -31.48 14.52
CA GLN A 375 24.01 -32.88 14.60
C GLN A 375 25.16 -33.86 14.38
N PHE A 376 26.02 -33.61 13.39
CA PHE A 376 27.19 -34.45 13.15
C PHE A 376 28.20 -34.38 14.30
N ALA A 377 28.47 -33.17 14.80
CA ALA A 377 29.36 -32.95 15.93
C ALA A 377 28.86 -33.67 17.19
N LEU A 378 27.56 -33.56 17.50
CA LEU A 378 26.94 -34.25 18.63
C LEU A 378 27.05 -35.77 18.47
N ARG A 379 26.78 -36.30 17.27
CA ARG A 379 26.85 -37.75 16.99
C ARG A 379 28.29 -38.28 17.14
N GLY A 380 29.29 -37.54 16.67
CA GLY A 380 30.70 -37.89 16.84
C GLY A 380 31.11 -37.88 18.31
N ALA A 381 30.83 -36.77 19.03
CA ALA A 381 31.24 -36.60 20.42
C ALA A 381 30.63 -37.65 21.37
N VAL A 382 29.39 -38.08 21.11
CA VAL A 382 28.68 -39.09 21.92
C VAL A 382 29.08 -40.51 21.52
N GLY A 383 29.28 -40.77 20.22
CA GLY A 383 29.63 -42.10 19.71
C GLY A 383 31.02 -42.59 20.16
N GLU A 384 31.94 -41.68 20.49
CA GLU A 384 33.29 -42.02 20.95
C GLU A 384 33.39 -42.25 22.47
N ARG A 385 32.31 -41.97 23.21
CA ARG A 385 32.30 -41.96 24.68
C ARG A 385 31.35 -42.98 25.28
N ASN A 386 31.76 -43.51 26.42
CA ASN A 386 30.97 -44.42 27.24
C ASN A 386 29.87 -43.66 27.99
N LEU A 387 28.80 -44.36 28.38
CA LEU A 387 27.67 -43.71 29.05
C LEU A 387 28.08 -43.00 30.35
N ASP A 388 28.85 -43.68 31.20
CA ASP A 388 29.25 -43.14 32.50
C ASP A 388 30.07 -41.86 32.34
N ALA A 389 30.99 -41.82 31.37
CA ALA A 389 31.79 -40.64 31.05
C ALA A 389 30.94 -39.46 30.54
N LEU A 390 29.85 -39.73 29.80
CA LEU A 390 28.92 -38.71 29.33
C LEU A 390 28.07 -38.11 30.48
N LEU A 391 27.77 -38.91 31.50
CA LEU A 391 27.02 -38.48 32.68
C LEU A 391 27.90 -37.75 33.70
N GLU A 392 29.17 -38.16 33.82
CA GLU A 392 30.14 -37.59 34.75
C GLU A 392 30.71 -36.24 34.28
N ASP A 393 31.10 -36.11 33.00
CA ASP A 393 31.70 -34.89 32.46
C ASP A 393 30.97 -34.40 31.18
N LYS A 394 29.87 -33.67 31.41
CA LYS A 394 29.13 -32.99 30.34
C LYS A 394 29.97 -31.90 29.66
N GLY A 395 30.85 -31.22 30.40
CA GLY A 395 31.65 -30.11 29.88
C GLY A 395 32.67 -30.54 28.83
N ALA A 396 33.17 -31.77 28.91
CA ALA A 396 34.05 -32.31 27.88
C ALA A 396 33.33 -32.58 26.54
N ILE A 397 32.02 -32.84 26.54
CA ILE A 397 31.22 -32.96 25.32
C ILE A 397 31.08 -31.56 24.70
N ASP A 398 30.69 -30.58 25.50
CA ASP A 398 30.50 -29.19 25.08
C ASP A 398 31.76 -28.63 24.42
N ARG A 399 32.93 -28.89 25.01
CA ARG A 399 34.22 -28.46 24.45
C ARG A 399 34.53 -29.11 23.10
N SER A 400 34.35 -30.43 22.98
CA SER A 400 34.60 -31.16 21.73
C SER A 400 33.71 -30.66 20.59
N ILE A 401 32.41 -30.49 20.86
CA ILE A 401 31.46 -29.97 19.87
C ILE A 401 31.79 -28.51 19.51
N SER A 402 32.12 -27.68 20.51
CA SER A 402 32.49 -26.28 20.31
C SER A 402 33.73 -26.13 19.42
N GLU A 403 34.78 -26.92 19.65
CA GLU A 403 36.01 -26.90 18.84
C GLU A 403 35.72 -27.31 17.38
N TYR A 404 34.97 -28.38 17.16
CA TYR A 404 34.59 -28.84 15.82
C TYR A 404 33.78 -27.78 15.05
N ILE A 405 32.71 -27.27 15.66
CA ILE A 405 31.82 -26.32 14.96
C ILE A 405 32.49 -24.98 14.75
N ARG A 406 33.33 -24.51 15.70
CA ARG A 406 34.05 -23.23 15.57
C ARG A 406 35.02 -23.26 14.41
N GLN A 407 35.69 -24.39 14.17
CA GLN A 407 36.59 -24.54 13.01
C GLN A 407 35.80 -24.45 11.69
N LYS A 408 34.67 -25.15 11.59
CA LYS A 408 33.83 -25.17 10.37
C LYS A 408 33.10 -23.84 10.12
N ALA A 409 32.59 -23.22 11.17
CA ALA A 409 31.83 -21.97 11.09
C ALA A 409 32.71 -20.76 10.75
N ALA A 410 33.97 -20.77 11.23
CA ALA A 410 34.93 -19.70 10.95
C ALA A 410 35.23 -19.53 9.46
N ASP A 411 35.24 -20.63 8.69
CA ASP A 411 35.44 -20.60 7.23
C ASP A 411 34.38 -19.76 6.50
N TYR A 412 33.18 -19.67 7.06
CA TYR A 412 32.05 -18.93 6.51
C TYR A 412 31.80 -17.57 7.19
N GLY A 413 32.67 -17.14 8.11
CA GLY A 413 32.51 -15.85 8.82
C GLY A 413 31.44 -15.86 9.91
N ILE A 414 31.13 -17.03 10.46
CA ILE A 414 30.18 -17.23 11.55
C ILE A 414 30.96 -17.51 12.82
N GLU A 415 30.62 -16.83 13.91
CA GLU A 415 31.19 -17.06 15.22
C GLU A 415 30.22 -17.84 16.10
N VAL A 416 30.69 -18.96 16.65
CA VAL A 416 29.95 -19.74 17.65
C VAL A 416 30.48 -19.38 19.04
N ASP A 417 29.63 -18.70 19.81
CA ASP A 417 29.95 -18.18 21.14
C ASP A 417 29.94 -19.30 22.19
N SER A 418 28.84 -20.05 22.24
CA SER A 418 28.65 -21.13 23.22
C SER A 418 27.91 -22.31 22.60
N VAL A 419 28.28 -23.52 23.03
CA VAL A 419 27.57 -24.75 22.70
C VAL A 419 27.44 -25.55 23.99
N GLY A 420 26.25 -26.09 24.24
CA GLY A 420 25.98 -26.84 25.46
C GLY A 420 24.94 -27.94 25.25
N VAL A 421 25.21 -29.14 25.77
CA VAL A 421 24.20 -30.19 25.88
C VAL A 421 23.20 -29.80 26.97
N LYS A 422 21.94 -29.60 26.56
CA LYS A 422 20.85 -29.19 27.44
C LYS A 422 20.39 -30.36 28.30
N ASP A 423 20.00 -31.47 27.66
CA ASP A 423 19.47 -32.65 28.34
C ASP A 423 19.98 -33.95 27.71
N ILE A 424 20.26 -34.93 28.57
CA ILE A 424 20.52 -36.33 28.20
C ILE A 424 19.37 -37.17 28.76
N ILE A 425 18.51 -37.66 27.87
CA ILE A 425 17.34 -38.45 28.21
C ILE A 425 17.66 -39.92 27.99
N LEU A 426 17.61 -40.68 29.08
CA LEU A 426 17.80 -42.13 29.10
C LEU A 426 16.46 -42.85 28.91
N PRO A 427 16.42 -43.98 28.17
CA PRO A 427 15.29 -44.90 28.19
C PRO A 427 15.00 -45.38 29.61
N GLY A 428 13.72 -45.60 29.93
CA GLY A 428 13.30 -45.98 31.28
C GLY A 428 13.93 -47.27 31.81
N GLU A 429 14.15 -48.24 30.93
CA GLU A 429 14.79 -49.53 31.27
C GLU A 429 16.23 -49.33 31.76
N ILE A 430 17.04 -48.58 31.02
CA ILE A 430 18.44 -48.28 31.36
C ILE A 430 18.53 -47.46 32.65
N LYS A 431 17.68 -46.44 32.80
CA LYS A 431 17.62 -45.63 34.03
C LYS A 431 17.37 -46.50 35.27
N THR A 432 16.50 -47.50 35.14
CA THR A 432 16.17 -48.43 36.23
C THR A 432 17.35 -49.33 36.56
N ILE A 433 18.05 -49.86 35.55
CA ILE A 433 19.25 -50.69 35.74
C ILE A 433 20.35 -49.89 36.42
N LEU A 434 20.65 -48.68 35.93
CA LEU A 434 21.70 -47.83 36.49
C LEU A 434 21.41 -47.47 37.95
N SER A 435 20.14 -47.16 38.26
CA SER A 435 19.72 -46.87 39.64
C SER A 435 19.98 -48.06 40.58
N LYS A 436 19.71 -49.30 40.14
CA LYS A 436 19.99 -50.52 40.90
C LYS A 436 21.49 -50.77 41.08
N VAL A 437 22.30 -50.51 40.06
CA VAL A 437 23.76 -50.66 40.13
C VAL A 437 24.35 -49.67 41.14
N VAL A 438 23.94 -48.40 41.07
CA VAL A 438 24.38 -47.36 42.01
C VAL A 438 23.92 -47.67 43.44
N GLU A 439 22.68 -48.15 43.61
CA GLU A 439 22.16 -48.58 44.92
C GLU A 439 23.00 -49.73 45.49
N ALA A 440 23.31 -50.76 44.68
CA ALA A 440 24.14 -51.89 45.10
C ALA A 440 25.57 -51.46 45.44
N GLU A 441 26.17 -50.56 44.66
CA GLU A 441 27.52 -50.03 44.91
C GLU A 441 27.56 -49.22 46.21
N LYS A 442 26.59 -48.33 46.42
CA LYS A 442 26.48 -47.55 47.67
C LYS A 442 26.22 -48.44 48.87
N ALA A 443 25.37 -49.47 48.74
CA ALA A 443 25.15 -50.46 49.79
C ALA A 443 26.42 -51.26 50.12
N ALA A 444 27.19 -51.65 49.10
CA ALA A 444 28.48 -52.32 49.28
C ALA A 444 29.50 -51.39 49.97
N GLN A 445 29.60 -50.13 49.52
CA GLN A 445 30.49 -49.13 50.11
C GLN A 445 30.12 -48.86 51.59
N ALA A 446 28.84 -48.70 51.90
CA ALA A 446 28.34 -48.55 53.26
C ALA A 446 28.67 -49.77 54.13
N ASN A 447 28.52 -50.99 53.60
CA ASN A 447 28.87 -52.22 54.30
C ASN A 447 30.38 -52.33 54.59
N VAL A 448 31.25 -51.89 53.67
CA VAL A 448 32.70 -51.87 53.90
C VAL A 448 33.07 -50.87 54.99
N VAL A 449 32.48 -49.67 54.96
CA VAL A 449 32.67 -48.66 56.01
C VAL A 449 32.19 -49.21 57.36
N ARG A 450 30.97 -49.76 57.42
CA ARG A 450 30.41 -50.36 58.63
C ARG A 450 31.30 -51.45 59.21
N ARG A 451 31.78 -52.40 58.38
CA ARG A 451 32.68 -53.47 58.84
C ARG A 451 34.04 -52.94 59.31
N ARG A 452 34.58 -51.91 58.66
CA ARG A 452 35.82 -51.24 59.09
C ARG A 452 35.63 -50.56 60.44
N GLU A 453 34.52 -49.85 60.63
CA GLU A 453 34.14 -49.22 61.89
C GLU A 453 33.92 -50.24 62.99
N GLU A 454 33.19 -51.33 62.74
CA GLU A 454 32.97 -52.44 63.68
C GLU A 454 34.30 -53.08 64.11
N THR A 455 35.23 -53.31 63.17
CA THR A 455 36.54 -53.88 63.47
C THR A 455 37.41 -52.91 64.27
N ALA A 456 37.40 -51.62 63.92
CA ALA A 456 38.12 -50.58 64.65
C ALA A 456 37.57 -50.42 66.07
N ALA A 457 36.24 -50.41 66.23
CA ALA A 457 35.57 -50.37 67.53
C ALA A 457 35.93 -51.60 68.37
N THR A 458 35.88 -52.81 67.79
CA THR A 458 36.23 -54.06 68.49
C THR A 458 37.70 -54.08 68.93
N ARG A 459 38.63 -53.63 68.07
CA ARG A 459 40.05 -53.51 68.43
C ARG A 459 40.27 -52.48 69.53
N SER A 460 39.58 -51.34 69.47
CA SER A 460 39.62 -50.32 70.52
C SER A 460 39.09 -50.86 71.85
N MET A 461 37.97 -51.60 71.82
CA MET A 461 37.42 -52.26 73.00
C MET A 461 38.38 -53.30 73.57
N LEU A 462 39.00 -54.15 72.73
CA LEU A 462 39.98 -55.14 73.18
C LEU A 462 41.20 -54.49 73.83
N ASN A 463 41.75 -53.43 73.23
CA ASN A 463 42.86 -52.68 73.82
C ASN A 463 42.45 -52.03 75.14
N THR A 464 41.25 -51.47 75.21
CA THR A 464 40.69 -50.89 76.44
C THR A 464 40.56 -51.96 77.53
N ALA A 465 40.06 -53.14 77.19
CA ALA A 465 39.92 -54.26 78.12
C ALA A 465 41.28 -54.74 78.66
N LYS A 466 42.31 -54.86 77.80
CA LYS A 466 43.68 -55.20 78.22
C LYS A 466 44.28 -54.19 79.20
N VAL A 467 44.12 -52.89 78.93
CA VAL A 467 44.60 -51.84 79.85
C VAL A 467 43.87 -51.89 81.20
N MET A 468 42.60 -52.31 81.21
CA MET A 468 41.80 -52.46 82.43
C MET A 468 42.12 -53.73 83.22
N GLU A 469 42.52 -54.81 82.56
CA GLU A 469 42.92 -56.07 83.20
C GLU A 469 44.10 -55.86 84.16
N ASP A 470 45.09 -55.06 83.76
CA ASP A 470 46.27 -54.77 84.57
C ASP A 470 46.08 -53.61 85.58
N ASN A 471 44.93 -52.93 85.59
CA ASN A 471 44.69 -51.76 86.44
C ASN A 471 43.27 -51.74 87.07
N PRO A 472 43.12 -52.22 88.32
CA PRO A 472 41.84 -52.25 89.02
C PRO A 472 41.17 -50.87 89.21
N VAL A 473 41.94 -49.80 89.29
CA VAL A 473 41.42 -48.43 89.43
C VAL A 473 40.79 -47.95 88.12
N ALA A 474 41.38 -48.30 86.97
CA ALA A 474 40.86 -47.97 85.65
C ALA A 474 39.54 -48.71 85.35
N LEU A 475 39.43 -49.98 85.77
CA LEU A 475 38.18 -50.74 85.68
C LEU A 475 37.07 -50.09 86.51
N ARG A 476 37.37 -49.69 87.75
CA ARG A 476 36.39 -49.04 88.63
C ARG A 476 35.92 -47.69 88.09
N LEU A 477 36.83 -46.89 87.52
CA LEU A 477 36.46 -45.65 86.83
C LEU A 477 35.55 -45.93 85.62
N LYS A 478 35.80 -47.01 84.85
CA LYS A 478 34.94 -47.36 83.72
C LYS A 478 33.55 -47.83 84.14
N GLU A 479 33.46 -48.62 85.21
CA GLU A 479 32.17 -48.99 85.81
C GLU A 479 31.38 -47.76 86.22
N LEU A 480 32.03 -46.77 86.85
CA LEU A 480 31.40 -45.51 87.23
C LEU A 480 30.96 -44.68 86.01
N GLU A 481 31.77 -44.62 84.93
CA GLU A 481 31.40 -43.96 83.67
C GLU A 481 30.20 -44.65 82.99
N VAL A 482 30.12 -45.99 83.06
CA VAL A 482 28.97 -46.75 82.56
C VAL A 482 27.74 -46.49 83.42
N LEU A 483 27.89 -46.44 84.75
CA LEU A 483 26.82 -46.09 85.68
C LEU A 483 26.33 -44.66 85.47
N GLU A 484 27.23 -43.70 85.22
CA GLU A 484 26.91 -42.31 84.87
C GLU A 484 26.08 -42.27 83.58
N ARG A 485 26.51 -42.98 82.53
CA ARG A 485 25.80 -43.06 81.25
C ARG A 485 24.44 -43.76 81.35
N ILE A 486 24.31 -44.74 82.25
CA ILE A 486 23.02 -45.38 82.57
C ILE A 486 22.13 -44.40 83.35
N ALA A 487 22.68 -43.71 84.34
CA ALA A 487 21.95 -42.72 85.14
C ALA A 487 21.46 -41.55 84.27
N GLU A 488 22.26 -41.10 83.31
CA GLU A 488 21.88 -40.09 82.30
C GLU A 488 20.71 -40.55 81.42
N LYS A 489 20.54 -41.86 81.20
CA LYS A 489 19.40 -42.43 80.47
C LYS A 489 18.15 -42.69 81.34
N ILE A 490 18.25 -42.63 82.67
CA ILE A 490 17.12 -42.86 83.58
C ILE A 490 16.53 -41.50 83.99
N ASP A 491 15.59 -41.01 83.19
CA ASP A 491 14.99 -39.68 83.37
C ASP A 491 13.84 -39.67 84.40
N ARG A 492 13.31 -40.84 84.80
CA ARG A 492 12.21 -40.99 85.79
C ARG A 492 12.27 -42.30 86.56
N ILE A 493 12.32 -42.21 87.90
CA ILE A 493 12.09 -43.34 88.82
C ILE A 493 10.67 -43.21 89.38
N GLN A 494 9.79 -44.17 89.08
CA GLN A 494 8.45 -44.25 89.69
C GLN A 494 8.50 -45.16 90.91
N VAL A 495 8.23 -44.61 92.10
CA VAL A 495 8.14 -45.38 93.35
C VAL A 495 6.66 -45.53 93.73
N ASN A 496 6.14 -46.76 93.71
CA ASN A 496 4.78 -47.09 94.12
C ASN A 496 4.80 -47.65 95.56
N GLY A 497 4.61 -46.78 96.57
CA GLY A 497 4.50 -47.18 97.99
C GLY A 497 4.18 -45.99 98.91
N SER A 498 3.25 -46.19 99.86
CA SER A 498 2.74 -45.16 100.79
C SER A 498 3.79 -44.74 101.83
N LEU A 499 3.93 -43.43 102.10
CA LEU A 499 4.96 -42.84 102.97
C LEU A 499 5.00 -43.40 104.41
N ASP A 500 3.90 -43.91 104.93
CA ASP A 500 3.81 -44.39 106.32
C ASP A 500 4.62 -45.67 106.59
N SER A 501 4.84 -46.53 105.59
CA SER A 501 5.63 -47.75 105.82
C SER A 501 7.13 -47.45 105.95
N ILE A 502 7.60 -46.32 105.43
CA ILE A 502 9.03 -45.95 105.42
C ILE A 502 9.45 -45.30 106.74
N LEU A 503 8.57 -44.54 107.38
CA LEU A 503 8.89 -43.86 108.65
C LEU A 503 8.98 -44.81 109.85
N THR A 504 8.30 -45.96 109.79
CA THR A 504 8.24 -46.90 110.93
C THR A 504 9.45 -47.84 110.99
N ASP A 505 10.03 -48.20 109.84
CA ASP A 505 11.19 -49.11 109.79
C ASP A 505 12.54 -48.41 110.05
N LEU A 506 12.62 -47.08 109.93
CA LEU A 506 13.84 -46.31 110.22
C LEU A 506 14.11 -46.07 111.71
N ILE A 507 13.14 -46.29 112.61
CA ILE A 507 13.28 -46.01 114.05
C ILE A 507 13.72 -47.25 114.86
N ARG A 508 13.86 -48.43 114.24
CA ARG A 508 14.27 -49.67 114.93
C ARG A 508 15.70 -50.14 114.71
N MET A 509 16.54 -49.37 114.02
CA MET A 509 17.99 -49.62 113.98
C MET A 509 18.70 -48.27 114.05
N ASN A 510 19.44 -47.89 115.07
CA ASN A 510 20.00 -48.48 116.29
C ASN A 510 20.26 -47.25 117.20
N PRO A 511 20.68 -47.36 118.48
CA PRO A 511 21.31 -46.19 119.08
C PRO A 511 22.58 -45.78 118.30
#